data_AF-A0A8D8GNY9-F1
#
_entry.id   AF-A0A8D8GNY9-F1
#
_cell.length_a   1.000
_cell.length_b   1.000
_cell.length_c   1.000
_cell.angle_alpha   90.00
_cell.angle_beta   90.00
_cell.angle_gamma   90.00
#
_symmetry.space_group_name_H-M   'P 1'
#
loop_
_entity.id
_entity.type
_entity.pdbx_description
1 polymer ?
#
loop_
_entity_poly.entity_id
_entity_poly.type
_entity_poly.pdbx_seq_one_letter_code
_entity_poly.pdbx_strand_id
1 'polypeptide(L)'
;MRRTVLSVLLLGSAAVVGADVPSGVPTNVKKERQRAEKLPPCKACTVLVNSFREGMKRTERSKHEGGDAAWEEERLGSYKTSELRLIEIQERLCQDVGRGEDQCHQLAEDYESRIEEWWKQHQNDHPDLHRWLCVDEAQVCCPDGFFGPTCEPCPSCFGNGKCKGNGTRKGNGKCSCDEGYDGENCDRCGPEHYEAFRDSEKLLCAKCHKACAAGGCTGAGPNACRVCRTGWV
;
A
#
# COMPACT_ATOMS: atom_id res chain seq x y z
N MET A 1 -40.48 49.33 17.98
CA MET A 1 -41.18 48.05 17.72
C MET A 1 -40.49 47.35 16.55
N ARG A 2 -40.17 46.07 16.73
CA ARG A 2 -39.19 45.28 15.98
C ARG A 2 -39.60 45.05 14.52
N ARG A 3 -38.70 45.32 13.55
CA ARG A 3 -38.78 44.79 12.18
C ARG A 3 -37.90 43.55 12.09
N THR A 4 -38.53 42.39 12.03
CA THR A 4 -37.89 41.09 11.83
C THR A 4 -37.42 41.00 10.38
N VAL A 5 -36.12 40.89 10.14
CA VAL A 5 -35.55 40.58 8.82
C VAL A 5 -35.41 39.06 8.75
N LEU A 6 -36.19 38.43 7.89
CA LEU A 6 -36.15 36.99 7.63
C LEU A 6 -35.04 36.75 6.57
N SER A 7 -33.83 36.40 7.00
CA SER A 7 -32.76 35.97 6.09
C SER A 7 -33.02 34.52 5.66
N VAL A 8 -33.46 34.33 4.43
CA VAL A 8 -33.51 33.03 3.76
C VAL A 8 -32.10 32.71 3.26
N LEU A 9 -31.37 31.87 3.99
CA LEU A 9 -30.10 31.30 3.54
C LEU A 9 -30.42 30.15 2.57
N LEU A 10 -30.31 30.42 1.26
CA LEU A 10 -30.25 29.39 0.22
C LEU A 10 -28.88 28.70 0.28
N LEU A 11 -28.84 27.51 0.87
CA LEU A 11 -27.71 26.58 0.74
C LEU A 11 -27.73 25.97 -0.67
N GLY A 12 -26.96 26.54 -1.58
CA GLY A 12 -26.67 25.96 -2.88
C GLY A 12 -25.68 24.81 -2.72
N SER A 13 -26.15 23.57 -2.87
CA SER A 13 -25.31 22.37 -2.95
C SER A 13 -24.48 22.41 -4.24
N ALA A 14 -23.18 22.67 -4.12
CA ALA A 14 -22.24 22.43 -5.22
C ALA A 14 -22.05 20.91 -5.37
N ALA A 15 -22.79 20.31 -6.30
CA ALA A 15 -22.50 18.96 -6.77
C ALA A 15 -21.16 18.99 -7.51
N VAL A 16 -20.15 18.32 -6.95
CA VAL A 16 -18.92 17.99 -7.68
C VAL A 16 -19.26 16.99 -8.77
N VAL A 17 -19.44 17.49 -9.99
CA VAL A 17 -19.56 16.64 -11.18
C VAL A 17 -18.20 15.98 -11.37
N GLY A 18 -18.13 14.68 -11.14
CA GLY A 18 -17.00 13.86 -11.58
C GLY A 18 -16.90 14.01 -13.09
N ALA A 19 -15.82 14.60 -13.58
CA ALA A 19 -15.58 14.72 -15.01
C ALA A 19 -15.33 13.32 -15.59
N ASP A 20 -16.34 12.77 -16.26
CA ASP A 20 -16.18 11.59 -17.10
C ASP A 20 -15.12 11.85 -18.17
N VAL A 21 -14.09 11.02 -18.19
CA VAL A 21 -12.96 11.11 -19.13
C VAL A 21 -13.43 10.72 -20.52
N PRO A 22 -13.30 11.57 -21.56
CA PRO A 22 -13.66 11.21 -22.92
C PRO A 22 -12.77 10.09 -23.45
N SER A 23 -13.38 9.03 -23.99
CA SER A 23 -12.67 7.98 -24.74
C SER A 23 -12.12 8.57 -26.05
N GLY A 24 -10.79 8.62 -26.18
CA GLY A 24 -10.11 9.13 -27.38
C GLY A 24 -8.77 9.87 -27.16
N VAL A 25 -8.26 9.95 -25.92
CA VAL A 25 -7.01 10.67 -25.63
C VAL A 25 -5.79 9.93 -26.23
N PRO A 26 -4.89 10.63 -26.97
CA PRO A 26 -3.64 10.05 -27.47
C PRO A 26 -2.80 9.44 -26.34
N THR A 27 -2.14 8.32 -26.62
CA THR A 27 -1.34 7.56 -25.64
C THR A 27 -0.25 8.39 -24.95
N ASN A 28 0.36 9.34 -25.67
CA ASN A 28 1.39 10.22 -25.11
C ASN A 28 0.81 11.15 -24.02
N VAL A 29 -0.35 11.76 -24.29
CA VAL A 29 -1.05 12.63 -23.31
C VAL A 29 -1.48 11.84 -22.08
N LYS A 30 -1.88 10.57 -22.23
CA LYS A 30 -2.18 9.69 -21.10
C LYS A 30 -0.94 9.43 -20.24
N LYS A 31 0.22 9.18 -20.86
CA LYS A 31 1.49 8.94 -20.17
C LYS A 31 1.96 10.20 -19.41
N GLU A 32 1.91 11.37 -20.05
CA GLU A 32 2.24 12.65 -19.41
C GLU A 32 1.35 12.94 -18.20
N ARG A 33 0.04 12.68 -18.31
CA ARG A 33 -0.89 12.83 -17.17
C ARG A 33 -0.60 11.88 -16.03
N GLN A 34 -0.22 10.64 -16.32
CA GLN A 34 0.17 9.66 -15.29
C GLN A 34 1.46 10.08 -14.60
N ARG A 35 2.44 10.57 -15.38
CA ARG A 35 3.72 11.09 -14.89
C ARG A 35 3.53 12.26 -13.91
N ALA A 36 2.65 13.18 -14.25
CA ALA A 36 2.33 14.38 -13.47
C ALA A 36 1.32 14.14 -12.33
N GLU A 37 0.78 12.92 -12.18
CA GLU A 37 -0.22 12.61 -11.16
C GLU A 37 0.35 12.84 -9.74
N LYS A 38 -0.39 13.58 -8.90
CA LYS A 38 -0.01 13.81 -7.50
C LYS A 38 -0.56 12.69 -6.61
N LEU A 39 0.33 11.84 -6.13
CA LEU A 39 0.04 10.75 -5.21
C LEU A 39 -0.12 11.27 -3.76
N PRO A 40 -0.89 10.57 -2.92
CA PRO A 40 -0.93 10.84 -1.48
C PRO A 40 0.47 10.79 -0.85
N PRO A 41 0.78 11.61 0.17
CA PRO A 41 2.14 11.77 0.72
C PRO A 41 2.85 10.44 1.06
N CYS A 42 2.20 9.54 1.82
CA CYS A 42 2.79 8.23 2.13
C CYS A 42 3.11 7.41 0.87
N LYS A 43 2.20 7.42 -0.11
CA LYS A 43 2.38 6.67 -1.35
C LYS A 43 3.53 7.26 -2.19
N ALA A 44 3.64 8.59 -2.25
CA ALA A 44 4.72 9.27 -2.94
C ALA A 44 6.09 8.94 -2.30
N CYS A 45 6.20 9.02 -0.97
CA CYS A 45 7.42 8.62 -0.25
C CYS A 45 7.75 7.13 -0.47
N THR A 46 6.74 6.26 -0.44
CA THR A 46 6.93 4.82 -0.73
C THR A 46 7.43 4.58 -2.15
N VAL A 47 6.98 5.36 -3.14
CA VAL A 47 7.47 5.27 -4.53
C VAL A 47 8.95 5.66 -4.60
N LEU A 48 9.35 6.77 -3.96
CA LEU A 48 10.75 7.17 -3.86
C LEU A 48 11.63 6.08 -3.22
N VAL A 49 11.23 5.59 -2.05
CA VAL A 49 11.99 4.55 -1.32
C VAL A 49 12.08 3.26 -2.14
N ASN A 50 11.02 2.88 -2.86
CA ASN A 50 11.08 1.72 -3.75
C ASN A 50 12.05 1.95 -4.91
N SER A 51 12.05 3.12 -5.54
CA SER A 51 13.02 3.43 -6.60
C SER A 51 14.46 3.43 -6.07
N PHE A 52 14.68 3.93 -4.84
CA PHE A 52 15.98 3.85 -4.16
C PHE A 52 16.40 2.40 -3.89
N ARG A 53 15.49 1.55 -3.40
CA ARG A 53 15.74 0.11 -3.21
C ARG A 53 16.09 -0.60 -4.52
N GLU A 54 15.41 -0.28 -5.62
CA GLU A 54 15.78 -0.81 -6.93
C GLU A 54 17.16 -0.29 -7.38
N GLY A 55 17.49 0.97 -7.07
CA GLY A 55 18.84 1.51 -7.27
C GLY A 55 19.92 0.74 -6.48
N MET A 56 19.65 0.41 -5.22
CA MET A 56 20.55 -0.42 -4.41
C MET A 56 20.77 -1.80 -5.05
N LYS A 57 19.72 -2.44 -5.58
CA LYS A 57 19.84 -3.72 -6.29
C LYS A 57 20.63 -3.59 -7.60
N ARG A 58 20.38 -2.54 -8.38
CA ARG A 58 21.10 -2.29 -9.65
C ARG A 58 22.59 -2.06 -9.45
N THR A 59 22.97 -1.46 -8.33
CA THR A 59 24.36 -1.18 -7.95
C THR A 59 24.93 -2.25 -7.01
N GLU A 60 24.26 -3.40 -6.87
CA GLU A 60 24.79 -4.52 -6.10
C GLU A 60 25.84 -5.25 -6.94
N ARG A 61 27.13 -5.06 -6.61
CA ARG A 61 28.22 -5.82 -7.23
C ARG A 61 28.27 -7.21 -6.59
N SER A 62 28.22 -8.25 -7.42
CA SER A 62 28.37 -9.62 -6.95
C SER A 62 29.85 -10.00 -6.83
N LYS A 63 30.18 -10.97 -5.98
CA LYS A 63 31.55 -11.51 -5.82
C LYS A 63 32.14 -12.17 -7.08
N HIS A 64 31.39 -12.23 -8.19
CA HIS A 64 31.78 -12.91 -9.42
C HIS A 64 32.27 -11.97 -10.52
N GLU A 65 32.30 -10.65 -10.28
CA GLU A 65 32.68 -9.67 -11.32
C GLU A 65 34.19 -9.49 -11.54
N GLY A 66 35.04 -10.34 -10.95
CA GLY A 66 36.42 -10.53 -11.41
C GLY A 66 37.33 -9.32 -11.16
N GLY A 67 37.81 -9.21 -9.94
CA GLY A 67 38.83 -8.29 -9.47
C GLY A 67 39.09 -8.60 -7.99
N ASP A 68 40.20 -8.14 -7.42
CA ASP A 68 40.55 -8.38 -6.01
C ASP A 68 39.58 -7.65 -5.07
N ALA A 69 38.33 -8.10 -4.98
CA ALA A 69 37.28 -7.52 -4.15
C ALA A 69 37.70 -7.47 -2.67
N ALA A 70 38.56 -8.40 -2.24
CA ALA A 70 39.17 -8.38 -0.92
C ALA A 70 40.19 -7.22 -0.74
N TRP A 71 40.97 -6.89 -1.77
CA TRP A 71 41.93 -5.78 -1.75
C TRP A 71 41.23 -4.42 -1.83
N GLU A 72 40.14 -4.31 -2.60
CA GLU A 72 39.31 -3.10 -2.67
C GLU A 72 38.64 -2.82 -1.32
N GLU A 73 38.08 -3.83 -0.67
CA GLU A 73 37.39 -3.67 0.62
C GLU A 73 38.35 -3.31 1.77
N GLU A 74 39.59 -3.82 1.73
CA GLU A 74 40.62 -3.51 2.73
C GLU A 74 41.22 -2.08 2.57
N ARG A 75 41.26 -1.53 1.34
CA ARG A 75 41.92 -0.22 1.08
C ARG A 75 40.98 0.95 0.80
N LEU A 76 39.78 0.72 0.25
CA LEU A 76 38.86 1.77 -0.19
C LEU A 76 37.55 1.82 0.63
N GLY A 77 37.40 0.91 1.60
CA GLY A 77 36.15 0.72 2.34
C GLY A 77 35.13 -0.10 1.54
N SER A 78 34.03 -0.47 2.19
CA SER A 78 33.00 -1.28 1.52
C SER A 78 32.28 -0.43 0.46
N TYR A 79 32.43 -0.77 -0.82
CA TYR A 79 31.65 -0.16 -1.91
C TYR A 79 30.15 -0.15 -1.59
N LYS A 80 29.69 -1.18 -0.86
CA LYS A 80 28.33 -1.35 -0.36
C LYS A 80 27.77 -0.09 0.32
N THR A 81 28.58 0.68 1.04
CA THR A 81 28.16 1.88 1.77
C THR A 81 28.96 3.12 1.36
N SER A 82 29.65 3.08 0.22
CA SER A 82 30.45 4.21 -0.26
C SER A 82 29.60 5.37 -0.78
N GLU A 83 30.12 6.60 -0.73
CA GLU A 83 29.45 7.77 -1.33
C GLU A 83 29.30 7.63 -2.85
N LEU A 84 30.27 6.98 -3.50
CA LEU A 84 30.21 6.70 -4.94
C LEU A 84 28.98 5.85 -5.29
N ARG A 85 28.71 4.79 -4.53
CA ARG A 85 27.53 3.95 -4.75
C ARG A 85 26.23 4.74 -4.55
N LEU A 86 26.20 5.65 -3.57
CA LEU A 86 25.03 6.50 -3.34
C LEU A 86 24.73 7.42 -4.55
N ILE A 87 25.77 8.02 -5.14
CA ILE A 87 25.63 8.84 -6.34
C ILE A 87 25.07 8.01 -7.51
N GLU A 88 25.62 6.81 -7.76
CA GLU A 88 25.13 5.90 -8.81
C GLU A 88 23.65 5.52 -8.61
N ILE A 89 23.19 5.39 -7.36
CA ILE A 89 21.79 5.15 -7.01
C ILE A 89 20.94 6.39 -7.34
N GLN A 90 21.36 7.57 -6.86
CA GLN A 90 20.61 8.82 -6.98
C GLN A 90 20.44 9.28 -8.44
N GLU A 91 21.43 9.08 -9.31
CA GLU A 91 21.37 9.42 -10.74
C GLU A 91 20.22 8.71 -11.50
N ARG A 92 19.79 7.55 -11.01
CA ARG A 92 18.77 6.71 -11.65
C ARG A 92 17.46 6.65 -10.87
N LEU A 93 17.28 7.48 -9.85
CA LEU A 93 16.01 7.53 -9.12
C LEU A 93 14.86 7.94 -10.03
N CYS A 94 13.70 7.36 -9.77
CA CYS A 94 12.41 7.65 -10.37
C CYS A 94 12.25 7.37 -11.88
N GLN A 95 13.30 6.99 -12.60
CA GLN A 95 13.24 6.75 -14.06
C GLN A 95 12.29 5.62 -14.48
N ASP A 96 12.03 4.67 -13.58
CA ASP A 96 11.14 3.52 -13.75
C ASP A 96 9.71 3.76 -13.20
N VAL A 97 9.42 4.97 -12.71
CA VAL A 97 8.14 5.32 -12.10
C VAL A 97 7.14 5.73 -13.19
N GLY A 98 6.13 4.90 -13.42
CA GLY A 98 5.08 5.22 -14.39
C GLY A 98 4.06 6.27 -13.93
N ARG A 99 3.66 6.24 -12.65
CA ARG A 99 2.67 7.17 -12.07
C ARG A 99 3.30 8.03 -10.99
N GLY A 100 3.20 9.34 -11.12
CA GLY A 100 3.77 10.31 -10.18
C GLY A 100 5.30 10.42 -10.25
N GLU A 101 5.89 10.21 -11.43
CA GLU A 101 7.34 10.37 -11.67
C GLU A 101 7.81 11.78 -11.29
N ASP A 102 7.07 12.82 -11.69
CA ASP A 102 7.43 14.22 -11.41
C ASP A 102 7.47 14.48 -9.90
N GLN A 103 6.53 13.91 -9.16
CA GLN A 103 6.50 14.01 -7.70
C GLN A 103 7.60 13.19 -7.04
N CYS A 104 7.98 12.05 -7.64
CA CYS A 104 9.10 11.24 -7.16
C CYS A 104 10.41 12.01 -7.25
N HIS A 105 10.69 12.66 -8.39
CA HIS A 105 11.89 13.50 -8.55
C HIS A 105 11.92 14.67 -7.56
N GLN A 106 10.79 15.37 -7.41
CA GLN A 106 10.67 16.45 -6.40
C GLN A 106 10.98 15.95 -4.99
N LEU A 107 10.44 14.79 -4.59
CA LEU A 107 10.73 14.22 -3.28
C LEU A 107 12.17 13.72 -3.14
N ALA A 108 12.80 13.27 -4.22
CA ALA A 108 14.21 12.88 -4.20
C ALA A 108 15.11 14.08 -3.90
N GLU A 109 14.79 15.24 -4.47
CA GLU A 109 15.45 16.52 -4.17
C GLU A 109 15.14 16.97 -2.72
N ASP A 110 13.86 16.98 -2.31
CA ASP A 110 13.45 17.43 -0.98
C ASP A 110 14.07 16.59 0.15
N TYR A 111 14.31 15.30 -0.08
CA TYR A 111 14.83 14.35 0.91
C TYR A 111 16.30 13.97 0.71
N GLU A 112 17.02 14.62 -0.20
CA GLU A 112 18.42 14.31 -0.53
C GLU A 112 19.30 14.24 0.73
N SER A 113 19.28 15.29 1.55
CA SER A 113 20.09 15.37 2.77
C SER A 113 19.75 14.28 3.79
N ARG A 114 18.47 13.93 3.94
CA ARG A 114 18.02 12.85 4.84
C ARG A 114 18.48 11.49 4.34
N ILE A 115 18.41 11.25 3.02
CA ILE A 115 18.88 10.01 2.41
C ILE A 115 20.39 9.87 2.57
N GLU A 116 21.16 10.95 2.39
CA GLU A 116 22.61 10.95 2.63
C GLU A 116 22.95 10.66 4.10
N GLU A 117 22.23 11.28 5.04
CA GLU A 117 22.41 11.03 6.47
C GLU A 117 22.12 9.57 6.82
N TRP A 118 21.00 9.03 6.34
CA TRP A 118 20.67 7.62 6.51
C TRP A 118 21.74 6.70 5.94
N TRP A 119 22.22 6.98 4.73
CA TRP A 119 23.25 6.20 4.06
C TRP A 119 24.56 6.18 4.86
N LYS A 120 24.96 7.32 5.42
CA LYS A 120 26.24 7.45 6.14
C LYS A 120 26.17 6.91 7.57
N GLN A 121 25.02 7.04 8.25
CA GLN A 121 24.95 6.88 9.71
C GLN A 121 23.95 5.84 10.20
N HIS A 122 22.89 5.53 9.44
CA HIS A 122 21.75 4.78 9.98
C HIS A 122 21.49 3.42 9.32
N GLN A 123 22.28 3.00 8.33
CA GLN A 123 22.06 1.71 7.65
C GLN A 123 22.13 0.48 8.59
N ASN A 124 22.90 0.55 9.67
CA ASN A 124 23.03 -0.56 10.64
C ASN A 124 21.88 -0.59 11.65
N ASP A 125 21.54 0.56 12.23
CA ASP A 125 20.54 0.65 13.29
C ASP A 125 19.10 0.77 12.76
N HIS A 126 18.96 1.34 11.56
CA HIS A 126 17.68 1.54 10.86
C HIS A 126 17.76 1.04 9.40
N PRO A 127 17.99 -0.27 9.16
CA PRO A 127 18.19 -0.81 7.82
C PRO A 127 16.99 -0.64 6.89
N ASP A 128 15.80 -0.40 7.42
CA ASP A 128 14.61 -0.11 6.63
C ASP A 128 14.46 1.40 6.36
N LEU A 129 14.93 1.83 5.19
CA LEU A 129 14.78 3.22 4.72
C LEU A 129 13.31 3.69 4.70
N HIS A 130 12.33 2.81 4.45
CA HIS A 130 10.92 3.24 4.45
C HIS A 130 10.48 3.64 5.85
N ARG A 131 10.83 2.80 6.84
CA ARG A 131 10.55 3.07 8.24
C ARG A 131 11.21 4.38 8.67
N TRP A 132 12.51 4.49 8.46
CA TRP A 132 13.29 5.65 8.88
C TRP A 132 12.80 6.93 8.17
N LEU A 133 12.78 6.94 6.84
CA LEU A 133 12.47 8.15 6.07
C LEU A 133 10.97 8.50 6.10
N CYS A 134 10.09 7.54 5.76
CA CYS A 134 8.68 7.85 5.53
C CYS A 134 7.83 7.87 6.81
N VAL A 135 8.20 7.08 7.83
CA VAL A 135 7.43 6.98 9.08
C VAL A 135 8.01 7.87 10.17
N ASP A 136 9.31 7.80 10.41
CA ASP A 136 9.95 8.48 11.54
C ASP A 136 10.32 9.93 11.19
N GLU A 137 11.08 10.13 10.10
CA GLU A 137 11.61 11.45 9.71
C GLU A 137 10.57 12.35 9.02
N ALA A 138 9.91 11.87 7.97
CA ALA A 138 8.95 12.66 7.20
C ALA A 138 7.53 12.60 7.79
N GLN A 139 7.24 11.59 8.63
CA GLN A 139 5.95 11.37 9.28
C GLN A 139 4.74 11.32 8.33
N VAL A 140 4.97 11.05 7.04
CA VAL A 140 3.92 10.96 6.02
C VAL A 140 3.22 9.61 6.00
N CYS A 141 3.85 8.57 6.54
CA CYS A 141 3.32 7.21 6.70
C CYS A 141 3.09 6.84 8.17
N CYS A 142 2.42 5.70 8.37
CA CYS A 142 2.30 5.02 9.66
C CYS A 142 3.18 3.77 9.70
N PRO A 143 3.53 3.27 10.90
CA PRO A 143 4.00 1.89 11.05
C PRO A 143 3.03 0.90 10.43
N ASP A 144 3.53 -0.26 9.99
CA ASP A 144 2.65 -1.38 9.63
C ASP A 144 1.81 -1.80 10.85
N GLY A 145 0.53 -2.10 10.60
CA GLY A 145 -0.47 -2.35 11.64
C GLY A 145 -1.16 -1.10 12.18
N PHE A 146 -0.93 0.09 11.61
CA PHE A 146 -1.56 1.35 12.05
C PHE A 146 -2.13 2.17 10.89
N PHE A 147 -3.13 3.00 11.16
CA PHE A 147 -3.82 3.80 10.15
C PHE A 147 -4.26 5.19 10.66
N GLY A 148 -4.66 6.05 9.73
CA GLY A 148 -5.28 7.33 10.05
C GLY A 148 -4.28 8.40 10.48
N PRO A 149 -4.73 9.65 10.69
CA PRO A 149 -3.85 10.80 10.90
C PRO A 149 -2.93 10.64 12.12
N THR A 150 -3.43 9.96 13.15
CA THR A 150 -2.74 9.71 14.43
C THR A 150 -2.03 8.36 14.48
N CYS A 151 -2.07 7.54 13.42
CA CYS A 151 -1.62 6.15 13.43
C CYS A 151 -2.23 5.35 14.60
N GLU A 152 -3.53 5.13 14.54
CA GLU A 152 -4.24 4.24 15.45
C GLU A 152 -4.04 2.77 15.04
N PRO A 153 -4.02 1.81 16.00
CA PRO A 153 -3.86 0.40 15.69
C PRO A 153 -4.99 -0.10 14.78
N CYS A 154 -4.63 -0.82 13.72
CA CYS A 154 -5.58 -1.54 12.89
C CYS A 154 -6.27 -2.67 13.67
N PRO A 155 -7.54 -2.96 13.39
CA PRO A 155 -8.16 -4.20 13.85
C PRO A 155 -7.47 -5.40 13.21
N SER A 156 -7.56 -6.56 13.87
CA SER A 156 -6.93 -7.80 13.39
C SER A 156 -7.55 -8.34 12.10
N CYS A 157 -8.75 -7.88 11.73
CA CYS A 157 -9.54 -8.42 10.62
C CYS A 157 -9.66 -9.95 10.68
N PHE A 158 -9.59 -10.52 11.89
CA PHE A 158 -9.56 -11.95 12.16
C PHE A 158 -8.53 -12.74 11.33
N GLY A 159 -7.48 -12.07 10.82
CA GLY A 159 -6.52 -12.64 9.87
C GLY A 159 -7.08 -12.94 8.47
N ASN A 160 -8.32 -12.53 8.19
CA ASN A 160 -9.10 -12.86 7.00
C ASN A 160 -9.46 -11.61 6.16
N GLY A 161 -8.64 -10.58 6.24
CA GLY A 161 -8.85 -9.34 5.51
C GLY A 161 -7.76 -8.31 5.76
N LYS A 162 -7.94 -7.15 5.14
CA LYS A 162 -6.97 -6.03 5.19
C LYS A 162 -7.59 -4.80 5.83
N CYS A 163 -6.88 -4.21 6.78
CA CYS A 163 -7.25 -2.92 7.37
C CYS A 163 -7.14 -1.78 6.34
N LYS A 164 -8.23 -1.04 6.13
CA LYS A 164 -8.26 0.11 5.22
C LYS A 164 -7.46 1.28 5.78
N GLY A 165 -6.31 1.51 5.18
CA GLY A 165 -5.37 2.58 5.57
C GLY A 165 -4.12 2.08 6.28
N ASN A 166 -3.94 0.76 6.41
CA ASN A 166 -2.75 0.17 7.02
C ASN A 166 -1.46 0.78 6.44
N GLY A 167 -0.56 1.23 7.33
CA GLY A 167 0.70 1.88 6.99
C GLY A 167 0.57 3.32 6.51
N THR A 168 -0.62 3.92 6.52
CA THR A 168 -0.86 5.26 5.98
C THR A 168 -1.52 6.20 6.98
N ARG A 169 -1.24 7.51 6.84
CA ARG A 169 -1.94 8.57 7.59
C ARG A 169 -3.40 8.81 7.14
N LYS A 170 -3.97 7.89 6.36
CA LYS A 170 -5.33 7.94 5.80
C LYS A 170 -6.06 6.63 6.13
N GLY A 171 -7.32 6.54 5.71
CA GLY A 171 -8.17 5.37 5.93
C GLY A 171 -9.02 5.48 7.20
N ASN A 172 -9.91 4.52 7.36
CA ASN A 172 -10.91 4.49 8.42
C ASN A 172 -10.83 3.23 9.28
N GLY A 173 -9.78 2.42 9.12
CA GLY A 173 -9.52 1.22 9.93
C GLY A 173 -10.43 0.03 9.64
N LYS A 174 -11.51 0.20 8.85
CA LYS A 174 -12.44 -0.90 8.54
C LYS A 174 -11.73 -2.03 7.80
N CYS A 175 -12.15 -3.26 8.05
CA CYS A 175 -11.63 -4.41 7.33
C CYS A 175 -12.22 -4.50 5.92
N SER A 176 -11.37 -4.91 4.98
CA SER A 176 -11.73 -5.38 3.66
C SER A 176 -11.50 -6.88 3.64
N CYS A 177 -12.56 -7.67 3.75
CA CYS A 177 -12.45 -9.11 3.89
C CYS A 177 -11.98 -9.79 2.61
N ASP A 178 -11.20 -10.85 2.78
CA ASP A 178 -10.78 -11.74 1.71
C ASP A 178 -11.97 -12.58 1.20
N GLU A 179 -11.83 -13.16 0.02
CA GLU A 179 -12.89 -13.98 -0.57
C GLU A 179 -13.30 -15.11 0.37
N GLY A 180 -14.62 -15.27 0.55
CA GLY A 180 -15.19 -16.30 1.43
C GLY A 180 -15.34 -15.87 2.89
N TYR A 181 -14.93 -14.66 3.25
CA TYR A 181 -15.11 -14.06 4.56
C TYR A 181 -16.00 -12.82 4.49
N ASP A 182 -16.70 -12.55 5.60
CA ASP A 182 -17.64 -11.44 5.74
C ASP A 182 -17.70 -11.00 7.22
N GLY A 183 -18.41 -9.89 7.49
CA GLY A 183 -18.45 -9.23 8.79
C GLY A 183 -17.57 -7.99 8.85
N GLU A 184 -17.82 -7.13 9.84
CA GLU A 184 -17.05 -5.89 10.00
C GLU A 184 -15.57 -6.16 10.32
N ASN A 185 -15.27 -7.32 10.92
CA ASN A 185 -13.94 -7.77 11.26
C ASN A 185 -13.54 -9.07 10.54
N CYS A 186 -14.25 -9.47 9.49
CA CYS A 186 -13.98 -10.71 8.72
C CYS A 186 -14.01 -11.99 9.57
N ASP A 187 -14.90 -11.99 10.56
CA ASP A 187 -15.09 -13.01 11.57
C ASP A 187 -16.27 -13.94 11.27
N ARG A 188 -16.81 -13.89 10.05
CA ARG A 188 -17.88 -14.77 9.54
C ARG A 188 -17.53 -15.32 8.17
N CYS A 189 -18.09 -16.49 7.84
CA CYS A 189 -18.03 -16.99 6.48
C CYS A 189 -19.02 -16.26 5.58
N GLY A 190 -18.60 -16.00 4.34
CA GLY A 190 -19.45 -15.44 3.31
C GLY A 190 -20.61 -16.38 2.94
N PRO A 191 -21.58 -15.88 2.15
CA PRO A 191 -22.87 -16.56 1.92
C PRO A 191 -22.77 -17.92 1.22
N GLU A 192 -21.68 -18.18 0.49
CA GLU A 192 -21.41 -19.45 -0.20
C GLU A 192 -20.30 -20.28 0.46
N HIS A 193 -20.00 -20.00 1.73
CA HIS A 193 -18.97 -20.68 2.50
C HIS A 193 -19.54 -21.17 3.85
N TYR A 194 -18.91 -22.19 4.42
CA TYR A 194 -19.23 -22.71 5.74
C TYR A 194 -17.98 -22.71 6.63
N GLU A 195 -18.18 -22.72 7.94
CA GLU A 195 -17.10 -22.80 8.92
C GLU A 195 -16.49 -24.20 8.90
N ALA A 196 -15.33 -24.34 8.27
CA ALA A 196 -14.58 -25.59 8.29
C ALA A 196 -13.84 -25.78 9.61
N PHE A 197 -13.45 -24.68 10.25
CA PHE A 197 -12.81 -24.66 11.57
C PHE A 197 -12.98 -23.28 12.22
N ARG A 198 -13.20 -23.26 13.54
CA ARG A 198 -13.22 -22.03 14.34
C ARG A 198 -12.63 -22.29 15.73
N ASP A 199 -11.79 -21.36 16.18
CA ASP A 199 -11.41 -21.17 17.58
C ASP A 199 -11.48 -19.67 17.96
N SER A 200 -10.88 -19.28 19.08
CA SER A 200 -10.88 -17.89 19.58
C SER A 200 -10.10 -16.90 18.72
N GLU A 201 -9.15 -17.37 17.91
CA GLU A 201 -8.24 -16.53 17.13
C GLU A 201 -8.35 -16.75 15.63
N LYS A 202 -8.91 -17.90 15.22
CA LYS A 202 -8.88 -18.37 13.84
C LYS A 202 -10.25 -18.81 13.37
N LEU A 203 -10.60 -18.36 12.18
CA LEU A 203 -11.75 -18.82 11.42
C LEU A 203 -11.26 -19.28 10.05
N LEU A 204 -11.58 -20.52 9.67
CA LEU A 204 -11.36 -21.05 8.33
C LEU A 204 -12.70 -21.31 7.65
N CYS A 205 -12.92 -20.63 6.54
CA CYS A 205 -14.10 -20.78 5.71
C CYS A 205 -13.79 -21.64 4.48
N ALA A 206 -14.63 -22.63 4.22
CA ALA A 206 -14.54 -23.47 3.02
C ALA A 206 -15.74 -23.24 2.13
N LYS A 207 -15.50 -23.25 0.82
CA LYS A 207 -16.55 -23.05 -0.18
C LYS A 207 -17.54 -24.20 -0.14
N CYS A 208 -18.82 -23.88 -0.26
CA CYS A 208 -19.87 -24.87 -0.38
C CYS A 208 -19.69 -25.74 -1.63
N HIS A 209 -20.20 -26.97 -1.55
CA HIS A 209 -20.21 -27.86 -2.70
C HIS A 209 -21.01 -27.23 -3.86
N LYS A 210 -20.59 -27.47 -5.12
CA LYS A 210 -21.23 -26.89 -6.33
C LYS A 210 -22.72 -27.24 -6.50
N ALA A 211 -23.18 -28.25 -5.76
CA ALA A 211 -24.60 -28.63 -5.68
C ALA A 211 -25.45 -27.61 -4.92
N CYS A 212 -24.85 -26.77 -4.07
CA CYS A 212 -25.58 -25.85 -3.22
C CYS A 212 -25.98 -24.59 -3.99
N ALA A 213 -27.24 -24.20 -3.88
CA ALA A 213 -27.81 -23.00 -4.48
C ALA A 213 -27.54 -21.77 -3.60
N ALA A 214 -28.17 -20.64 -3.96
CA ALA A 214 -28.19 -19.45 -3.12
C ALA A 214 -28.71 -19.80 -1.72
N GLY A 215 -28.00 -19.34 -0.68
CA GLY A 215 -28.24 -19.73 0.72
C GLY A 215 -27.14 -20.62 1.32
N GLY A 216 -26.24 -21.15 0.50
CA GLY A 216 -25.02 -21.81 0.96
C GLY A 216 -25.25 -23.19 1.58
N CYS A 217 -24.43 -23.53 2.55
CA CYS A 217 -24.34 -24.87 3.13
C CYS A 217 -24.05 -24.79 4.64
N THR A 218 -24.18 -25.91 5.33
CA THR A 218 -23.86 -26.05 6.76
C THR A 218 -22.59 -26.86 6.99
N GLY A 219 -21.94 -27.34 5.94
CA GLY A 219 -20.81 -28.26 6.03
C GLY A 219 -20.27 -28.70 4.68
N ALA A 220 -19.39 -29.70 4.71
CA ALA A 220 -18.76 -30.24 3.52
C ALA A 220 -19.71 -31.11 2.68
N GLY A 221 -19.50 -31.12 1.37
CA GLY A 221 -20.17 -32.04 0.43
C GLY A 221 -21.59 -31.65 0.03
N PRO A 222 -22.20 -32.42 -0.89
CA PRO A 222 -23.53 -32.11 -1.46
C PRO A 222 -24.67 -32.24 -0.44
N ASN A 223 -24.53 -33.11 0.56
CA ASN A 223 -25.61 -33.38 1.53
C ASN A 223 -25.76 -32.28 2.60
N ALA A 224 -24.83 -31.33 2.65
CA ALA A 224 -24.84 -30.21 3.59
C ALA A 224 -25.40 -28.92 2.98
N CYS A 225 -25.95 -28.98 1.76
CA CYS A 225 -26.57 -27.81 1.14
C CYS A 225 -27.84 -27.42 1.91
N ARG A 226 -28.00 -26.11 2.18
CA ARG A 226 -29.28 -25.61 2.73
C ARG A 226 -30.38 -25.68 1.69
N VAL A 227 -30.01 -25.42 0.44
CA VAL A 227 -30.86 -25.54 -0.75
C VAL A 227 -30.02 -26.16 -1.85
N CYS A 228 -30.49 -27.26 -2.44
CA CYS A 228 -29.85 -27.88 -3.59
C CYS A 228 -30.22 -27.13 -4.88
N ARG A 229 -29.26 -27.00 -5.80
CA ARG A 229 -29.53 -26.54 -7.17
C ARG A 229 -30.36 -27.58 -7.90
N THR A 230 -31.13 -27.14 -8.90
CA THR A 230 -31.90 -28.02 -9.77
C THR A 230 -31.03 -29.15 -10.33
N GLY A 231 -31.52 -30.39 -10.21
CA GLY A 231 -30.81 -31.60 -10.65
C GLY A 231 -29.94 -32.27 -9.58
N TRP A 232 -29.85 -31.71 -8.37
CA TRP A 232 -29.21 -32.32 -7.21
C TRP A 232 -30.28 -32.69 -6.16
N VAL A 233 -30.15 -33.86 -5.53
CA VAL A 233 -31.06 -34.39 -4.49
C VAL A 233 -30.25 -34.70 -3.24
#